data_AF-A0A970RAE5-F1
#
_entry.id   AF-A0A970RAE5-F1
#
_cell.length_a   1.000
_cell.length_b   1.000
_cell.length_c   1.000
_cell.angle_alpha   90.00
_cell.angle_beta   90.00
_cell.angle_gamma   90.00
#
_symmetry.space_group_name_H-M   'P 1'
#
loop_
_entity.id
_entity.type
_entity.pdbx_description
1 polymer ?
#
loop_
_entity_poly.entity_id
_entity_poly.type
_entity_poly.pdbx_seq_one_letter_code
_entity_poly.pdbx_strand_id
1 'polypeptide(L)'
;MKARFKIISLALLSVIFIATACNNPQQRNDSNYNSEQIKQEHREALDNLRADINRLEANIEATLRDKPDDFKERMEESLERIEERIEDFEDRLKERGEAIDAQTQRTINNMKRETQQLEDRLDKWTESDWEEFKADFNEGWQNFKKEVQELFDGDDDNM
;
A
#
# COMPACT_ATOMS: atom_id res chain seq x y z
N MET A 1 4.65 29.43 -11.07
CA MET A 1 4.30 28.84 -12.37
C MET A 1 5.54 28.18 -12.96
N LYS A 2 5.62 26.85 -12.92
CA LYS A 2 6.73 26.08 -13.51
C LYS A 2 6.21 25.36 -14.75
N ALA A 3 6.78 25.70 -15.90
CA ALA A 3 6.35 25.29 -17.23
C ALA A 3 6.62 23.80 -17.47
N ARG A 4 5.65 23.10 -18.09
CA ARG A 4 5.77 21.71 -18.54
C ARG A 4 6.41 21.68 -19.94
N PHE A 5 7.64 21.20 -20.04
CA PHE A 5 8.26 20.88 -21.32
C PHE A 5 7.83 19.49 -21.78
N LYS A 6 7.09 19.42 -22.89
CA LYS A 6 6.81 18.17 -23.62
C LYS A 6 7.93 17.98 -24.64
N ILE A 7 8.64 16.86 -24.59
CA ILE A 7 9.51 16.40 -25.68
C ILE A 7 8.94 15.09 -26.21
N ILE A 8 8.39 15.20 -27.42
CA ILE A 8 8.09 14.10 -28.34
C ILE A 8 9.45 13.55 -28.81
N SER A 9 9.69 12.26 -28.62
CA SER A 9 10.74 11.58 -29.36
C SER A 9 10.23 10.21 -29.79
N LEU A 10 9.74 10.19 -31.03
CA LEU A 10 9.35 9.00 -31.77
C LEU A 10 10.62 8.45 -32.43
N ALA A 11 11.16 7.34 -31.92
CA ALA A 11 12.24 6.61 -32.57
C ALA A 11 11.75 5.21 -32.95
N LEU A 12 11.27 5.10 -34.19
CA LEU A 12 11.14 3.85 -34.94
C LEU A 12 12.54 3.35 -35.31
N LEU A 13 12.95 2.20 -34.77
CA LEU A 13 14.06 1.42 -35.31
C LEU A 13 13.70 -0.07 -35.29
N SER A 14 13.29 -0.53 -36.46
CA SER A 14 13.12 -1.91 -36.86
C SER A 14 14.47 -2.53 -37.23
N VAL A 15 14.85 -3.63 -36.57
CA VAL A 15 15.75 -4.65 -37.14
C VAL A 15 15.26 -6.04 -36.74
N ILE A 16 14.82 -6.78 -37.74
CA ILE A 16 14.63 -8.24 -37.76
C ILE A 16 15.99 -8.87 -38.02
N PHE A 17 16.37 -9.97 -37.35
CA PHE A 17 16.87 -11.19 -38.01
C PHE A 17 17.23 -12.36 -37.06
N ILE A 18 16.59 -13.50 -37.39
CA ILE A 18 17.00 -14.91 -37.40
C ILE A 18 17.22 -15.67 -36.08
N ALA A 19 16.37 -16.69 -35.95
CA ALA A 19 16.49 -17.83 -35.06
C ALA A 19 17.73 -18.70 -35.35
N THR A 20 18.45 -19.02 -34.28
CA THR A 20 19.21 -20.27 -34.18
C THR A 20 18.59 -21.11 -33.09
N ALA A 21 18.00 -22.23 -33.51
CA ALA A 21 17.59 -23.31 -32.63
C ALA A 21 18.82 -23.98 -32.02
N CYS A 22 18.93 -23.95 -30.69
CA CYS A 22 19.64 -24.95 -29.93
C CYS A 22 18.67 -25.55 -28.91
N ASN A 23 18.29 -26.79 -29.22
CA ASN A 23 17.54 -27.68 -28.38
C ASN A 23 18.44 -28.10 -27.20
N ASN A 24 18.20 -27.56 -26.01
CA ASN A 24 18.80 -28.06 -24.78
C ASN A 24 17.70 -28.23 -23.71
N PRO A 25 17.10 -29.42 -23.56
CA PRO A 25 16.23 -29.72 -22.44
C PRO A 25 17.10 -30.19 -21.27
N GLN A 26 17.80 -29.26 -20.63
CA GLN A 26 18.56 -29.55 -19.42
C GLN A 26 17.93 -28.81 -18.24
N GLN A 27 17.18 -29.59 -17.45
CA GLN A 27 16.65 -29.31 -16.10
C GLN A 27 15.71 -28.10 -16.01
N ARG A 28 14.44 -28.21 -16.43
CA ARG A 28 13.33 -28.51 -15.51
C ARG A 28 13.60 -28.10 -14.06
N ASN A 29 13.37 -26.82 -13.79
CA ASN A 29 12.65 -26.25 -12.65
C ASN A 29 12.41 -27.21 -11.48
N ASP A 30 13.36 -27.28 -10.55
CA ASP A 30 13.04 -27.55 -9.15
C ASP A 30 12.64 -26.22 -8.49
N SER A 31 11.46 -25.73 -8.85
CA SER A 31 10.72 -24.77 -8.02
C SER A 31 9.37 -25.41 -7.72
N ASN A 32 9.39 -26.51 -6.97
CA ASN A 32 8.21 -26.93 -6.23
C ASN A 32 8.03 -25.98 -5.03
N TYR A 33 7.89 -24.68 -5.32
CA TYR A 33 7.28 -23.74 -4.40
C TYR A 33 5.82 -24.15 -4.39
N ASN A 34 5.45 -24.87 -3.34
CA ASN A 34 4.11 -25.44 -3.23
C ASN A 34 3.12 -24.26 -3.18
N SER A 35 2.04 -24.29 -3.96
CA SER A 35 1.04 -23.20 -3.99
C SER A 35 0.53 -22.85 -2.58
N GLU A 36 0.56 -23.82 -1.67
CA GLU A 36 0.20 -23.66 -0.27
C GLU A 36 1.22 -22.85 0.55
N GLN A 37 2.52 -22.91 0.24
CA GLN A 37 3.52 -22.05 0.88
C GLN A 37 3.36 -20.59 0.44
N ILE A 38 3.10 -20.35 -0.85
CA ILE A 38 2.83 -18.99 -1.37
C ILE A 38 1.59 -18.41 -0.71
N LYS A 39 0.49 -19.17 -0.64
CA LYS A 39 -0.73 -18.74 0.06
C LYS A 39 -0.49 -18.47 1.55
N GLN A 40 0.36 -19.27 2.21
CA GLN A 40 0.67 -19.06 3.61
C GLN A 40 1.48 -17.77 3.82
N GLU A 41 2.53 -17.55 3.02
CA GLU A 41 3.34 -16.33 3.08
C GLU A 41 2.52 -15.07 2.72
N HIS A 42 1.57 -15.19 1.79
CA HIS A 42 0.60 -14.13 1.47
C HIS A 42 -0.24 -13.77 2.70
N ARG A 43 -0.85 -14.77 3.34
CA ARG A 43 -1.62 -14.58 4.58
C ARG A 43 -0.78 -13.99 5.70
N GLU A 44 0.46 -14.45 5.87
CA GLU A 44 1.37 -13.89 6.87
C GLU A 44 1.68 -12.41 6.61
N ALA A 45 1.86 -12.02 5.34
CA ALA A 45 2.06 -10.62 5.00
C ALA A 45 0.83 -9.75 5.29
N LEU A 46 -0.37 -10.28 5.00
CA LEU A 46 -1.65 -9.65 5.35
C LEU A 46 -1.83 -9.51 6.86
N ASP A 47 -1.62 -10.60 7.62
CA ASP A 47 -1.74 -10.60 9.08
C ASP A 47 -0.78 -9.61 9.74
N ASN A 48 0.45 -9.51 9.22
CA ASN A 48 1.44 -8.53 9.70
C ASN A 48 0.99 -7.10 9.43
N LEU A 49 0.51 -6.80 8.21
CA LEU A 49 -0.05 -5.50 7.88
C LEU A 49 -1.23 -5.15 8.82
N ARG A 50 -2.16 -6.10 9.02
CA ARG A 50 -3.30 -5.95 9.93
C ARG A 50 -2.86 -5.59 11.35
N ALA A 51 -1.92 -6.36 11.88
CA ALA A 51 -1.44 -6.17 13.25
C ALA A 51 -0.78 -4.81 13.42
N ASP A 52 -0.02 -4.36 12.43
CA ASP A 52 0.64 -3.05 12.49
C ASP A 52 -0.34 -1.89 12.35
N ILE A 53 -1.31 -1.98 11.43
CA ILE A 53 -2.37 -0.98 11.32
C ILE A 53 -3.19 -0.88 12.62
N ASN A 54 -3.56 -2.00 13.24
CA ASN A 54 -4.29 -2.00 14.52
C ASN A 54 -3.48 -1.36 15.67
N ARG A 55 -2.15 -1.52 15.68
CA ARG A 55 -1.29 -0.86 16.67
C ARG A 55 -1.23 0.65 16.44
N LEU A 56 -1.14 1.07 15.18
CA LEU A 56 -1.12 2.48 14.79
C LEU A 56 -2.47 3.15 15.05
N GLU A 57 -3.59 2.43 14.89
CA GLU A 57 -4.92 2.88 15.26
C GLU A 57 -4.98 3.32 16.73
N ALA A 58 -4.50 2.48 17.65
CA ALA A 58 -4.52 2.81 19.07
C ALA A 58 -3.71 4.09 19.39
N ASN A 59 -2.59 4.31 18.68
CA ASN A 59 -1.78 5.52 18.83
C ASN A 59 -2.51 6.76 18.27
N ILE A 60 -3.15 6.64 17.11
CA ILE A 60 -3.95 7.71 16.49
C ILE A 60 -5.12 8.09 17.40
N GLU A 61 -5.87 7.11 17.89
CA GLU A 61 -7.01 7.36 18.79
C GLU A 61 -6.58 8.05 20.09
N ALA A 62 -5.45 7.62 20.67
CA ALA A 62 -4.90 8.28 21.85
C ALA A 62 -4.48 9.72 21.56
N THR A 63 -3.79 9.95 20.44
CA THR A 63 -3.30 11.27 20.03
C THR A 63 -4.46 12.23 19.74
N LEU A 64 -5.52 11.77 19.06
CA LEU A 64 -6.77 12.52 18.82
C LEU A 64 -7.62 12.74 20.08
N ARG A 65 -7.46 11.92 21.12
CA ARG A 65 -8.17 12.10 22.39
C ARG A 65 -7.48 13.13 23.26
N ASP A 66 -6.16 13.03 23.38
CA ASP A 66 -5.39 13.77 24.38
C ASP A 66 -4.90 15.12 23.85
N LYS A 67 -4.81 15.28 22.51
CA LYS A 67 -4.29 16.48 21.83
C LYS A 67 -3.03 17.04 22.52
N PRO A 68 -1.94 16.26 22.56
CA PRO A 68 -0.72 16.72 23.22
C PRO A 68 -0.09 17.90 22.47
N ASP A 69 0.82 18.63 23.11
CA ASP A 69 1.49 19.79 22.49
C ASP A 69 2.27 19.42 21.21
N ASP A 70 2.72 18.16 21.12
CA ASP A 70 3.39 17.54 19.97
C ASP A 70 2.40 16.77 19.05
N PHE A 71 1.11 17.11 19.08
CA PHE A 71 0.05 16.41 18.34
C PHE A 71 0.39 16.20 16.87
N LYS A 72 0.81 17.25 16.16
CA LYS A 72 1.07 17.18 14.72
C LYS A 72 2.22 16.21 14.41
N GLU A 73 3.32 16.31 15.14
CA GLU A 73 4.50 15.45 14.99
C GLU A 73 4.14 13.97 15.21
N ARG A 74 3.39 13.66 16.28
CA ARG A 74 2.95 12.26 16.55
C ARG A 74 2.03 11.70 15.48
N MET A 75 1.17 12.55 14.91
CA MET A 75 0.27 12.14 13.84
C MET A 75 1.03 11.93 12.53
N GLU A 76 1.97 12.81 12.19
CA GLU A 76 2.88 12.66 11.04
C GLU A 76 3.66 11.34 11.17
N GLU A 77 4.29 11.08 12.32
CA GLU A 77 5.00 9.81 12.56
C GLU A 77 4.09 8.58 12.42
N SER A 78 2.82 8.69 12.81
CA SER A 78 1.87 7.58 12.70
C SER A 78 1.47 7.32 11.24
N LEU A 79 1.29 8.38 10.46
CA LEU A 79 0.94 8.29 9.03
C LEU A 79 2.12 7.80 8.19
N GLU A 80 3.34 8.29 8.46
CA GLU A 80 4.57 7.79 7.83
C GLU A 80 4.73 6.28 8.06
N ARG A 81 4.52 5.81 9.30
CA ARG A 81 4.55 4.36 9.60
C ARG A 81 3.48 3.57 8.87
N ILE A 82 2.30 4.15 8.62
CA ILE A 82 1.26 3.50 7.81
C ILE A 82 1.74 3.36 6.37
N GLU A 83 2.28 4.43 5.78
CA GLU A 83 2.82 4.42 4.43
C GLU A 83 3.92 3.36 4.28
N GLU A 84 4.92 3.37 5.17
CA GLU A 84 5.99 2.36 5.22
C GLU A 84 5.43 0.94 5.25
N ARG A 85 4.37 0.69 6.03
CA ARG A 85 3.76 -0.64 6.14
C ARG A 85 3.01 -1.07 4.89
N ILE A 86 2.37 -0.14 4.19
CA ILE A 86 1.73 -0.42 2.90
C ILE A 86 2.80 -0.71 1.84
N GLU A 87 3.89 0.05 1.82
CA GLU A 87 5.01 -0.18 0.90
C GLU A 87 5.70 -1.52 1.16
N ASP A 88 6.04 -1.81 2.43
CA ASP A 88 6.58 -3.10 2.86
C ASP A 88 5.69 -4.27 2.42
N PHE A 89 4.37 -4.11 2.52
CA PHE A 89 3.42 -5.11 2.09
C PHE A 89 3.47 -5.30 0.56
N GLU A 90 3.39 -4.21 -0.20
CA GLU A 90 3.43 -4.23 -1.67
C GLU A 90 4.75 -4.84 -2.19
N ASP A 91 5.89 -4.46 -1.60
CA ASP A 91 7.20 -4.96 -2.00
C ASP A 91 7.36 -6.45 -1.69
N ARG A 92 6.89 -6.91 -0.52
CA ARG A 92 6.89 -8.34 -0.20
C ARG A 92 6.05 -9.15 -1.19
N LEU A 93 4.92 -8.62 -1.68
CA LEU A 93 4.15 -9.30 -2.74
C LEU A 93 4.94 -9.38 -4.07
N LYS A 94 5.60 -8.28 -4.47
CA LYS A 94 6.39 -8.22 -5.72
C LYS A 94 7.61 -9.15 -5.68
N GLU A 95 8.38 -9.14 -4.58
CA GLU A 95 9.59 -9.95 -4.43
C GLU A 95 9.32 -11.44 -4.53
N ARG A 96 8.13 -11.89 -4.11
CA ARG A 96 7.70 -13.29 -4.17
C ARG A 96 7.31 -13.76 -5.57
N GLY A 97 7.28 -12.86 -6.57
CA GLY A 97 6.82 -13.18 -7.91
C GLY A 97 5.33 -13.50 -7.96
N GLU A 98 4.58 -13.15 -6.92
CA GLU A 98 3.12 -13.19 -6.94
C GLU A 98 2.65 -12.15 -7.96
N ALA A 99 1.82 -12.58 -8.91
CA ALA A 99 1.06 -11.63 -9.70
C ALA A 99 0.08 -10.97 -8.73
N ILE A 100 0.40 -9.76 -8.26
CA ILE A 100 -0.55 -8.92 -7.54
C ILE A 100 -1.76 -8.79 -8.44
N ASP A 101 -2.87 -9.37 -8.03
CA ASP A 101 -4.07 -9.29 -8.84
C ASP A 101 -4.56 -7.84 -8.90
N ALA A 102 -5.39 -7.56 -9.89
CA ALA A 102 -5.85 -6.20 -10.13
C ALA A 102 -6.68 -5.64 -8.95
N GLN A 103 -7.28 -6.50 -8.12
CA GLN A 103 -8.02 -6.08 -6.93
C GLN A 103 -7.06 -5.70 -5.80
N THR A 104 -6.11 -6.57 -5.43
CA THR A 104 -5.08 -6.27 -4.43
C THR A 104 -4.33 -4.98 -4.76
N GLN A 105 -3.93 -4.79 -6.02
CA GLN A 105 -3.25 -3.55 -6.42
C GLN A 105 -4.15 -2.32 -6.31
N ARG A 106 -5.44 -2.44 -6.64
CA ARG A 106 -6.39 -1.33 -6.47
C ARG A 106 -6.54 -0.96 -4.99
N THR A 107 -6.67 -1.94 -4.11
CA THR A 107 -6.78 -1.71 -2.67
C THR A 107 -5.52 -1.08 -2.10
N ILE A 108 -4.32 -1.56 -2.49
CA ILE A 108 -3.05 -0.91 -2.13
C ILE A 108 -3.03 0.57 -2.57
N ASN A 109 -3.41 0.85 -3.82
CA ASN A 109 -3.44 2.21 -4.33
C ASN A 109 -4.46 3.09 -3.60
N ASN A 110 -5.61 2.54 -3.21
CA ASN A 110 -6.59 3.27 -2.41
C ASN A 110 -6.06 3.54 -1.00
N MET A 111 -5.45 2.57 -0.33
CA MET A 111 -4.82 2.77 0.98
C MET A 111 -3.81 3.91 0.94
N LYS A 112 -2.89 3.92 -0.06
CA LYS A 112 -1.93 5.02 -0.26
C LYS A 112 -2.62 6.37 -0.45
N ARG A 113 -3.69 6.41 -1.25
CA ARG A 113 -4.48 7.63 -1.47
C ARG A 113 -5.15 8.12 -0.20
N GLU A 114 -5.73 7.23 0.61
CA GLU A 114 -6.39 7.59 1.86
C GLU A 114 -5.37 8.07 2.91
N THR A 115 -4.18 7.46 2.99
CA THR A 115 -3.07 7.97 3.82
C THR A 115 -2.69 9.40 3.41
N GLN A 116 -2.50 9.66 2.12
CA GLN A 116 -2.21 11.02 1.62
C GLN A 116 -3.32 12.02 1.97
N GLN A 117 -4.59 11.60 1.93
CA GLN A 117 -5.70 12.47 2.33
C GLN A 117 -5.68 12.77 3.83
N LEU A 118 -5.26 11.83 4.68
CA LEU A 118 -5.11 12.05 6.11
C LEU A 118 -3.98 13.05 6.40
N GLU A 119 -2.87 12.96 5.69
CA GLU A 119 -1.78 13.95 5.75
C GLU A 119 -2.26 15.33 5.33
N ASP A 120 -2.97 15.43 4.21
CA ASP A 120 -3.54 16.68 3.72
C ASP A 120 -4.51 17.33 4.74
N ARG A 121 -5.25 16.52 5.50
CA ARG A 121 -6.14 17.00 6.57
C ARG A 121 -5.33 17.50 7.77
N LEU A 122 -4.30 16.75 8.16
CA LEU A 122 -3.37 17.12 9.24
C LEU A 122 -2.62 18.42 8.92
N ASP A 123 -2.26 18.64 7.65
CA ASP A 123 -1.56 19.84 7.22
C ASP A 123 -2.44 21.09 7.20
N LYS A 124 -3.74 20.91 6.94
CA LYS A 124 -4.73 22.00 6.96
C LYS A 124 -5.23 22.33 8.37
N TRP A 125 -4.97 21.45 9.34
CA TRP A 125 -5.42 21.64 10.71
C TRP A 125 -4.87 22.94 11.30
N THR A 126 -5.74 23.64 12.02
CA THR A 126 -5.37 24.76 12.88
C THR A 126 -5.93 24.54 14.28
N GLU A 127 -5.27 25.08 15.31
CA GLU A 127 -5.69 24.85 16.71
C GLU A 127 -7.12 25.28 17.01
N SER A 128 -7.65 26.28 16.30
CA SER A 128 -8.99 26.83 16.52
C SER A 128 -10.12 25.89 16.10
N ASP A 129 -9.84 24.92 15.21
CA ASP A 129 -10.87 24.12 14.54
C ASP A 129 -10.80 22.65 14.97
N TRP A 130 -10.36 22.39 16.20
CA TRP A 130 -10.02 21.04 16.68
C TRP A 130 -11.12 20.00 16.52
N GLU A 131 -12.36 20.33 16.90
CA GLU A 131 -13.48 19.38 16.83
C GLU A 131 -13.88 19.05 15.39
N GLU A 132 -13.82 20.05 14.50
CA GLU A 132 -14.08 19.86 13.07
C GLU A 132 -12.99 18.99 12.43
N PHE A 133 -11.72 19.32 12.70
CA PHE A 133 -10.59 18.51 12.27
C PHE A 133 -10.70 17.06 12.78
N LYS A 134 -11.04 16.86 14.06
CA LYS A 134 -11.16 15.51 14.64
C LYS A 134 -12.27 14.70 13.96
N ALA A 135 -13.41 15.32 13.68
CA ALA A 135 -14.49 14.67 12.95
C ALA A 135 -14.07 14.29 11.53
N ASP A 136 -13.47 15.24 10.81
CA ASP A 136 -13.02 15.10 9.43
C ASP A 136 -11.89 14.05 9.29
N PHE A 137 -10.91 14.09 10.19
CA PHE A 137 -9.84 13.11 10.28
C PHE A 137 -10.37 11.72 10.61
N ASN A 138 -11.28 11.60 11.58
CA ASN A 138 -11.91 10.32 11.91
C ASN A 138 -12.67 9.73 10.72
N GLU A 139 -13.37 10.54 9.93
CA GLU A 139 -14.03 10.06 8.72
C GLU A 139 -13.01 9.48 7.72
N GLY A 140 -11.92 10.21 7.45
CA GLY A 140 -10.82 9.73 6.62
C GLY A 140 -10.23 8.42 7.16
N TRP A 141 -10.05 8.31 8.48
CA TRP A 141 -9.49 7.13 9.13
C TRP A 141 -10.41 5.91 8.98
N GLN A 142 -11.73 6.09 9.10
CA GLN A 142 -12.68 5.00 8.85
C GLN A 142 -12.68 4.56 7.38
N ASN A 143 -12.48 5.47 6.44
CA ASN A 143 -12.37 5.11 5.02
C ASN A 143 -11.09 4.31 4.76
N PHE A 144 -9.95 4.75 5.29
CA PHE A 144 -8.70 3.99 5.25
C PHE A 144 -8.88 2.56 5.81
N LYS A 145 -9.53 2.42 6.98
CA LYS A 145 -9.78 1.10 7.58
C LYS A 145 -10.67 0.19 6.72
N LYS A 146 -11.62 0.74 5.98
CA LYS A 146 -12.43 -0.05 5.04
C LYS A 146 -11.57 -0.62 3.92
N GLU A 147 -10.68 0.18 3.35
CA GLU A 147 -9.75 -0.30 2.31
C GLU A 147 -8.85 -1.42 2.85
N VAL A 148 -8.36 -1.27 4.09
CA VAL A 148 -7.61 -2.32 4.78
C VAL A 148 -8.47 -3.58 4.99
N GLN A 149 -9.74 -3.44 5.38
CA GLN A 149 -10.66 -4.58 5.55
C GLN A 149 -10.98 -5.28 4.22
N GLU A 150 -11.21 -4.53 3.15
CA GLU A 150 -11.46 -5.07 1.80
C GLU A 150 -10.29 -5.94 1.31
N LEU A 151 -9.06 -5.60 1.72
CA LEU A 151 -7.88 -6.40 1.44
C LEU A 151 -7.93 -7.78 2.11
N PHE A 152 -8.53 -7.89 3.31
CA PHE A 152 -8.65 -9.14 4.06
C PHE A 152 -9.87 -9.95 3.66
N ASP A 153 -11.01 -9.30 3.42
CA ASP A 153 -12.25 -9.98 3.08
C ASP A 153 -12.22 -10.54 1.64
N GLY A 154 -11.35 -9.99 0.78
CA GLY A 154 -11.14 -10.49 -0.59
C GLY A 154 -10.55 -11.90 -0.68
N ASP A 155 -9.96 -12.43 0.40
CA ASP A 155 -9.39 -13.79 0.46
C ASP A 155 -10.42 -14.89 0.82
N ASP A 156 -11.56 -14.53 1.43
CA ASP A 156 -12.54 -15.49 1.94
C ASP A 156 -13.51 -16.03 0.87
N ASP A 157 -13.74 -15.29 -0.22
CA ASP A 157 -14.72 -15.66 -1.28
C ASP A 157 -14.17 -16.65 -2.33
N ASN A 158 -12.93 -17.14 -2.18
CA ASN A 158 -12.26 -18.05 -3.13
C ASN A 158 -11.83 -19.41 -2.51
N MET A 159 -12.40 -19.80 -1.36
CA MET A 159 -12.21 -21.13 -0.74
C MET A 159 -13.42 -22.05 -0.89
#